data_AF-A0A1S3D0E2-F1
#
_entry.id   AF-A0A1S3D0E2-F1
#
_cell.length_a   1.000
_cell.length_b   1.000
_cell.length_c   1.000
_cell.angle_alpha   90.00
_cell.angle_beta   90.00
_cell.angle_gamma   90.00
#
_symmetry.space_group_name_H-M   'P 1'
#
loop_
_entity.id
_entity.type
_entity.pdbx_description
1 polymer ?
#
loop_
_entity_poly.entity_id
_entity_poly.type
_entity_poly.pdbx_seq_one_letter_code
_entity_poly.pdbx_strand_id
1 'polypeptide(L)'
;MTLQALRVLLKKEPPRNKKLLVLCTTSCREVLEDLKILSKFSAVLHVPNLSTPEHLLNVIEESDVFSKKQVQEIERYLHQHKARVFVGIRKLLGLIDMARQIEENYRVMKFLTKLEDEGCLDMGTSILH
;
A
#
# COMPACT_ATOMS: atom_id res chain seq x y z
N MET A 1 3.03 11.00 -29.04
CA MET A 1 1.73 10.77 -29.71
C MET A 1 0.64 10.24 -28.77
N THR A 2 0.96 9.42 -27.77
CA THR A 2 -0.02 8.80 -26.84
C THR A 2 -0.79 9.78 -25.95
N LEU A 3 -0.14 10.82 -25.44
CA LEU A 3 -0.78 11.80 -24.55
C LEU A 3 -1.92 12.59 -25.21
N GLN A 4 -1.72 13.04 -26.45
CA GLN A 4 -2.78 13.77 -27.17
C GLN A 4 -3.97 12.86 -27.48
N ALA A 5 -3.73 11.60 -27.82
CA ALA A 5 -4.79 10.62 -28.01
C ALA A 5 -5.62 10.42 -26.73
N LEU A 6 -4.97 10.30 -25.57
CA LEU A 6 -5.67 10.19 -24.28
C LEU A 6 -6.54 11.42 -24.00
N ARG A 7 -6.03 12.64 -24.25
CA ARG A 7 -6.81 13.89 -24.06
C ARG A 7 -8.03 13.96 -24.99
N VAL A 8 -7.94 13.43 -26.20
CA VAL A 8 -9.07 13.34 -27.13
C VAL A 8 -10.09 12.31 -26.63
N LEU A 9 -9.64 11.12 -26.21
CA LEU A 9 -10.51 10.07 -25.70
C LEU A 9 -11.29 10.49 -24.45
N LEU A 10 -10.63 11.20 -23.51
CA LEU A 10 -11.28 11.68 -22.29
C LEU A 10 -12.34 12.78 -22.54
N LYS A 11 -12.35 13.40 -23.73
CA LYS A 11 -13.37 14.40 -24.12
C LYS A 11 -14.46 13.83 -25.01
N LYS A 12 -14.30 12.60 -25.51
CA LYS A 12 -15.21 12.03 -26.49
C LYS A 12 -16.46 11.52 -25.79
N GLU A 13 -17.62 12.07 -26.15
CA GLU A 13 -18.89 11.56 -25.67
C GLU A 13 -19.12 10.12 -26.14
N PRO A 14 -19.73 9.26 -25.29
CA PRO A 14 -20.10 7.93 -25.72
C PRO A 14 -21.15 8.00 -26.85
N PRO A 15 -21.20 7.01 -27.75
CA PRO A 15 -22.25 6.92 -28.76
C PRO A 15 -23.65 6.97 -28.15
N ARG A 16 -24.65 7.39 -28.94
CA ARG A 16 -26.05 7.44 -28.49
C ARG A 16 -26.47 6.13 -27.83
N ASN A 17 -27.19 6.25 -26.72
CA ASN A 17 -27.69 5.12 -25.90
C ASN A 17 -26.60 4.23 -25.29
N LYS A 18 -25.36 4.73 -25.13
CA LYS A 18 -24.28 4.06 -24.39
C LYS A 18 -23.81 4.93 -23.23
N LYS A 19 -23.39 4.28 -22.14
CA LYS A 19 -22.73 4.92 -20.99
C LYS A 19 -21.27 4.51 -20.98
N LEU A 20 -20.38 5.43 -20.60
CA LEU A 20 -18.95 5.19 -20.47
C LEU A 20 -18.50 5.59 -19.07
N LEU A 21 -17.82 4.67 -18.39
CA LEU A 21 -17.09 4.93 -17.15
C LEU A 21 -15.60 4.73 -17.43
N VAL A 22 -14.79 5.74 -17.09
CA VAL A 22 -13.33 5.66 -17.23
C VAL A 22 -12.71 5.64 -15.84
N LEU A 23 -11.97 4.57 -15.56
CA LEU A 23 -11.15 4.44 -14.36
C LEU A 23 -9.69 4.66 -14.74
N CYS A 24 -9.03 5.57 -14.03
CA CYS A 24 -7.60 5.83 -14.19
C CYS A 24 -6.93 5.66 -12.83
N THR A 25 -5.90 4.83 -12.78
CA THR A 25 -5.03 4.65 -11.62
C THR A 25 -3.67 5.26 -11.92
N THR A 26 -3.13 6.03 -10.98
CA THR A 26 -1.77 6.56 -11.09
C THR A 26 -1.07 6.47 -9.73
N SER A 27 0.22 6.15 -9.74
CA SER A 27 1.11 6.35 -8.59
C SER A 27 1.75 7.75 -8.59
N CYS A 28 1.59 8.51 -9.69
CA CYS A 28 2.18 9.83 -9.88
C CYS A 28 1.07 10.84 -10.24
N ARG A 29 0.42 11.38 -9.20
CA ARG A 29 -0.67 12.35 -9.35
C ARG A 29 -0.18 13.65 -9.98
N GLU A 30 0.96 14.16 -9.53
CA GLU A 30 1.55 15.44 -9.94
C GLU A 30 1.75 15.49 -11.45
N VAL A 31 2.25 14.41 -12.06
CA VAL A 31 2.39 14.33 -13.52
C VAL A 31 1.03 14.45 -14.24
N LEU A 32 -0.05 13.86 -13.72
CA LEU A 32 -1.37 14.03 -14.35
C LEU A 32 -1.92 15.45 -14.20
N GLU A 33 -1.54 16.14 -13.13
CA GLU A 33 -1.88 17.53 -12.87
C GLU A 33 -1.14 18.47 -13.84
N ASP A 34 0.19 18.31 -13.97
CA ASP A 34 1.04 19.05 -14.91
C ASP A 34 0.56 18.89 -16.36
N LEU A 35 0.16 17.68 -16.73
CA LEU A 35 -0.35 17.37 -18.08
C LEU A 35 -1.81 17.84 -18.30
N LYS A 36 -2.44 18.45 -17.30
CA LYS A 36 -3.85 18.89 -17.33
C LYS A 36 -4.82 17.77 -17.68
N ILE A 37 -4.48 16.53 -17.31
CA ILE A 37 -5.31 15.34 -17.48
C ILE A 37 -6.22 15.18 -16.26
N LEU A 38 -5.72 15.46 -15.06
CA LEU A 38 -6.46 15.26 -13.82
C LEU A 38 -7.79 16.03 -13.81
N SER A 39 -7.80 17.25 -14.35
CA SER A 39 -8.99 18.08 -14.52
C SER A 39 -10.04 17.55 -15.52
N LYS A 40 -9.78 16.41 -16.18
CA LYS A 40 -10.74 15.72 -17.06
C LYS A 40 -11.55 14.65 -16.35
N PHE A 41 -11.14 14.24 -15.16
CA PHE A 41 -11.89 13.28 -14.35
C PHE A 41 -12.90 13.98 -13.46
N SER A 42 -14.10 13.40 -13.35
CA SER A 42 -15.19 13.96 -12.55
C SER A 42 -15.00 13.77 -11.04
N ALA A 43 -14.15 12.84 -10.63
CA ALA A 43 -13.83 12.56 -9.24
C ALA A 43 -12.40 12.01 -9.12
N VAL A 44 -11.79 12.24 -7.96
CA VAL A 44 -10.50 11.65 -7.60
C VAL A 44 -10.63 11.00 -6.22
N LEU A 45 -10.36 9.70 -6.16
CA LEU A 45 -10.34 8.93 -4.93
C LEU A 45 -8.88 8.68 -4.52
N HIS A 46 -8.49 9.13 -3.33
CA HIS A 46 -7.18 8.81 -2.79
C HIS A 46 -7.19 7.40 -2.19
N VAL A 47 -6.19 6.59 -2.55
CA VAL A 47 -5.96 5.26 -1.98
C VAL A 47 -4.66 5.33 -1.18
N PRO A 48 -4.73 5.53 0.15
CA PRO A 48 -3.54 5.67 0.98
C PRO A 48 -2.86 4.32 1.24
N ASN A 49 -1.60 4.39 1.67
CA ASN A 49 -0.91 3.25 2.29
C ASN A 49 -1.53 2.93 3.66
N LEU A 50 -1.32 1.70 4.14
CA LEU A 50 -1.62 1.32 5.52
C LEU A 50 -0.72 2.14 6.44
N SER A 51 -1.33 2.78 7.45
CA SER A 51 -0.67 3.80 8.27
C SER A 51 -0.69 3.53 9.78
N THR A 52 -1.37 2.45 10.22
CA THR A 52 -1.49 2.12 11.63
C THR A 52 -1.14 0.64 11.88
N PRO A 53 -0.68 0.28 13.08
CA PRO A 53 -0.45 -1.10 13.46
C PRO A 53 -1.67 -2.01 13.24
N GLU A 54 -2.88 -1.51 13.51
CA GLU A 54 -4.12 -2.27 13.37
C GLU A 54 -4.40 -2.63 11.91
N HIS A 55 -4.14 -1.70 10.98
CA HIS A 55 -4.24 -1.99 9.55
C HIS A 55 -3.29 -3.12 9.12
N LEU A 56 -2.06 -3.11 9.63
CA LEU A 56 -1.07 -4.14 9.36
C LEU A 56 -1.50 -5.49 9.93
N LEU A 57 -1.95 -5.52 11.19
CA LEU A 57 -2.40 -6.74 11.88
C LEU A 57 -3.61 -7.37 11.19
N ASN A 58 -4.60 -6.58 10.77
CA ASN A 58 -5.77 -7.09 10.03
C ASN A 58 -5.36 -7.84 8.76
N VAL A 59 -4.37 -7.34 8.02
CA VAL A 59 -3.88 -8.02 6.80
C VAL A 59 -3.10 -9.29 7.13
N ILE A 60 -2.31 -9.26 8.22
CA ILE A 60 -1.55 -10.42 8.68
C ILE A 60 -2.49 -11.54 9.13
N GLU A 61 -3.54 -11.22 9.89
CA GLU A 61 -4.54 -12.18 10.37
C GLU A 61 -5.28 -12.84 9.21
N GLU A 62 -5.73 -12.05 8.22
CA GLU A 62 -6.41 -12.56 7.02
C GLU A 62 -5.50 -13.39 6.09
N SER A 63 -4.17 -13.30 6.26
CA SER A 63 -3.23 -14.03 5.41
C SER A 63 -3.03 -15.50 5.78
N ASP A 64 -3.41 -15.91 7.00
CA ASP A 64 -3.22 -17.25 7.57
C ASP A 64 -1.78 -17.80 7.48
N VAL A 65 -0.78 -16.89 7.45
CA VAL A 65 0.66 -17.25 7.44
C VAL A 65 1.24 -17.32 8.86
N PHE A 66 0.67 -16.55 9.77
CA PHE A 66 1.16 -16.41 11.14
C PHE A 66 0.17 -17.03 12.11
N SER A 67 0.67 -17.80 13.08
CA SER A 67 -0.18 -18.32 14.16
C SER A 67 -0.65 -17.20 15.07
N LYS A 68 -1.72 -17.42 15.84
CA LYS A 68 -2.24 -16.42 16.82
C LYS A 68 -1.15 -15.93 17.79
N LYS A 69 -0.22 -16.80 18.18
CA LYS A 69 0.92 -16.43 19.06
C LYS A 69 1.88 -15.49 18.33
N GLN A 70 2.17 -15.75 17.06
CA GLN A 70 3.03 -14.92 16.23
C GLN A 70 2.39 -13.56 15.95
N VAL A 71 1.07 -13.50 15.72
CA VAL A 71 0.34 -12.23 15.57
C VAL A 71 0.45 -11.38 16.84
N GLN A 72 0.23 -11.99 18.02
CA GLN A 72 0.40 -11.29 19.32
C GLN A 72 1.84 -10.82 19.54
N GLU A 73 2.83 -11.58 19.08
CA GLU A 73 4.23 -11.19 19.16
C GLU A 73 4.52 -9.95 18.29
N ILE A 74 4.00 -9.93 17.06
CA ILE A 74 4.08 -8.78 16.15
C ILE A 74 3.37 -7.56 16.74
N GLU A 75 2.14 -7.73 17.23
CA GLU A 75 1.35 -6.67 17.87
C GLU A 75 2.12 -6.04 19.05
N ARG A 76 2.61 -6.86 19.97
CA ARG A 76 3.40 -6.40 21.11
C ARG A 76 4.65 -5.65 20.66
N TYR A 77 5.34 -6.16 19.64
CA TYR A 77 6.53 -5.51 19.09
C TYR A 77 6.20 -4.11 18.53
N LEU A 78 5.14 -3.98 17.72
CA LEU A 78 4.70 -2.71 17.16
C LEU A 78 4.34 -1.69 18.25
N HIS A 79 3.60 -2.11 19.29
CA HIS A 79 3.22 -1.23 20.39
C HIS A 79 4.41 -0.81 21.26
N GLN A 80 5.31 -1.73 21.59
CA GLN A 80 6.49 -1.44 22.42
C GLN A 80 7.40 -0.38 21.78
N HIS A 81 7.54 -0.43 20.45
CA HIS A 81 8.40 0.49 19.70
C HIS A 81 7.66 1.73 19.18
N LYS A 82 6.36 1.86 19.49
CA LYS A 82 5.48 2.91 18.95
C LYS A 82 5.62 3.02 17.42
N ALA A 83 5.66 1.87 16.76
CA ALA A 83 6.02 1.76 15.35
C ALA A 83 5.02 2.54 14.48
N ARG A 84 5.53 3.36 13.57
CA ARG A 84 4.73 4.02 12.55
C ARG A 84 4.72 3.15 11.30
N VAL A 85 3.54 2.80 10.82
CA VAL A 85 3.38 1.97 9.63
C VAL A 85 3.27 2.86 8.40
N PHE A 86 3.94 2.49 7.32
CA PHE A 86 3.73 3.08 6.01
C PHE A 86 4.01 2.05 4.91
N VAL A 87 2.99 1.29 4.53
CA VAL A 87 3.15 0.22 3.53
C VAL A 87 1.94 0.07 2.62
N GLY A 88 2.20 -0.06 1.31
CA GLY A 88 1.16 -0.38 0.34
C GLY A 88 0.81 -1.87 0.39
N ILE A 89 -0.47 -2.20 0.24
CA ILE A 89 -0.99 -3.58 0.40
C ILE A 89 -0.24 -4.61 -0.46
N ARG A 90 0.07 -4.30 -1.72
CA ARG A 90 0.82 -5.20 -2.62
C ARG A 90 2.21 -5.53 -2.06
N LYS A 91 2.91 -4.55 -1.49
CA LYS A 91 4.25 -4.75 -0.90
C LYS A 91 4.14 -5.64 0.33
N LEU A 92 3.19 -5.33 1.22
CA LEU A 92 2.94 -6.11 2.43
C LEU A 92 2.64 -7.59 2.11
N LEU A 93 1.74 -7.87 1.17
CA LEU A 93 1.44 -9.24 0.76
C LEU A 93 2.68 -9.98 0.23
N GLY A 94 3.54 -9.29 -0.53
CA GLY A 94 4.82 -9.87 -0.96
C GLY A 94 5.77 -10.18 0.22
N LEU A 95 5.81 -9.34 1.25
CA LEU A 95 6.58 -9.61 2.47
C LEU A 95 6.02 -10.80 3.26
N ILE A 96 4.70 -10.93 3.33
CA ILE A 96 4.01 -12.06 3.97
C ILE A 96 4.27 -13.36 3.19
N ASP A 97 4.21 -13.34 1.86
CA ASP A 97 4.51 -14.49 1.02
C ASP A 97 5.96 -14.97 1.19
N MET A 98 6.91 -14.03 1.35
CA MET A 98 8.29 -14.39 1.71
C MET A 98 8.37 -15.01 3.11
N ALA A 99 7.67 -14.46 4.09
CA ALA A 99 7.64 -14.98 5.46
C ALA A 99 7.06 -16.42 5.53
N ARG A 100 6.16 -16.80 4.62
CA ARG A 100 5.62 -18.17 4.51
C ARG A 100 6.72 -19.22 4.30
N GLN A 101 7.80 -18.86 3.62
CA GLN A 101 8.93 -19.76 3.33
C GLN A 101 9.96 -19.82 4.45
N ILE A 102 9.77 -19.05 5.53
CA ILE A 102 10.68 -19.02 6.68
C ILE A 102 10.21 -20.03 7.73
N GLU A 103 11.18 -20.75 8.31
CA GLU A 103 10.99 -21.62 9.46
C GLU A 103 10.26 -20.89 10.60
N GLU A 104 9.35 -21.58 11.26
CA GLU A 104 8.40 -20.97 12.20
C GLU A 104 9.08 -20.18 13.34
N ASN A 105 10.21 -20.69 13.84
CA ASN A 105 10.99 -20.07 14.92
C ASN A 105 11.65 -18.75 14.51
N TYR A 106 11.85 -18.51 13.22
CA TYR A 106 12.53 -17.31 12.70
C TYR A 106 11.58 -16.39 11.93
N ARG A 107 10.35 -16.84 11.66
CA ARG A 107 9.39 -16.15 10.79
C ARG A 107 9.07 -14.74 11.24
N VAL A 108 8.71 -14.55 12.52
CA VAL A 108 8.34 -13.24 13.06
C VAL A 108 9.52 -12.27 13.01
N MET A 109 10.67 -12.69 13.53
CA MET A 109 11.88 -11.86 13.52
C MET A 109 12.27 -11.45 12.10
N LYS A 110 12.35 -12.39 11.16
CA LYS A 110 12.70 -12.09 9.77
C LYS A 110 11.68 -11.18 9.08
N PHE A 111 10.39 -11.36 9.37
CA PHE A 111 9.34 -10.51 8.82
C PHE A 111 9.43 -9.07 9.32
N LEU A 112 9.61 -8.87 10.64
CA LEU A 112 9.78 -7.55 11.25
C LEU A 112 11.04 -6.84 10.75
N THR A 113 12.19 -7.53 10.75
CA THR A 113 13.43 -6.99 10.18
C THR A 113 13.23 -6.58 8.73
N LYS A 114 12.54 -7.40 7.93
CA LYS A 114 12.31 -7.08 6.52
C LYS A 114 11.38 -5.87 6.34
N LEU A 115 10.38 -5.70 7.21
CA LEU A 115 9.51 -4.52 7.21
C LEU A 115 10.32 -3.25 7.53
N GLU A 116 11.24 -3.31 8.49
CA GLU A 116 12.15 -2.20 8.83
C GLU A 116 13.11 -1.87 7.68
N ASP A 117 13.83 -2.87 7.16
CA ASP A 117 14.78 -2.71 6.05
C ASP A 117 14.14 -2.07 4.80
N GLU A 118 12.87 -2.34 4.59
CA GLU A 118 12.06 -1.87 3.47
C GLU A 118 11.35 -0.53 3.73
N GLY A 119 11.62 0.09 4.89
CA GLY A 119 11.04 1.37 5.32
C GLY A 119 9.53 1.32 5.58
N CYS A 120 8.98 0.13 5.81
CA CYS A 120 7.55 -0.06 6.07
C CYS A 120 7.18 0.21 7.53
N LEU A 121 8.15 0.10 8.43
CA LEU A 121 8.06 0.45 9.84
C LEU A 121 9.13 1.48 10.18
N ASP A 122 8.71 2.58 10.79
CA ASP A 122 9.58 3.55 11.42
C ASP A 122 9.45 3.38 12.94
N MET A 123 10.53 2.89 13.55
CA MET A 123 10.64 2.73 15.00
C MET A 123 11.04 4.08 15.56
N GLY A 124 10.31 4.61 16.56
CA GLY A 124 10.44 5.98 17.08
C GLY A 124 11.80 6.38 17.69
N THR A 125 12.87 5.69 17.36
CA THR A 125 14.28 5.96 17.67
C THR A 125 15.00 6.57 16.45
N SER A 126 14.79 7.87 16.27
CA SER A 126 15.75 8.81 15.69
C SER A 126 15.40 10.13 16.39
N ILE A 127 16.09 10.59 17.44
CA ILE A 127 17.45 11.15 17.42
C ILE A 127 18.06 11.08 18.85
N LEU A 128 19.23 10.44 18.97
CA LEU A 128 20.33 10.86 19.86
C LEU A 128 21.64 10.43 19.17
N HIS A 129 22.08 11.24 18.21
CA HIS A 129 23.48 11.37 17.80
C HIS A 129 23.70 12.81 17.32
#